data_AF-A0A815UDR7-F1
#
_entry.id   AF-A0A815UDR7-F1
#
_cell.length_a   1.000
_cell.length_b   1.000
_cell.length_c   1.000
_cell.angle_alpha   90.00
_cell.angle_beta   90.00
_cell.angle_gamma   90.00
#
_symmetry.space_group_name_H-M   'P 1'
#
loop_
_entity.id
_entity.type
_entity.pdbx_description
1 polymer ?
#
loop_
_entity_poly.entity_id
_entity_poly.type
_entity_poly.pdbx_seq_one_letter_code
_entity_poly.pdbx_strand_id
1 'polypeptide(L)'
;NSILGLVEQLRRIIGLSLDEAIKHNPLQNDDLAVPRFLVDCINIIDQAHAQDNVYRQEPVKIKQPADLENALKQPLTPTFAVSLLKRFLKELPEQLIPAEQSTGIFKIMNDPNPDLNRFVEIRNLIQKIPKPNRDTIRLLFLHLHDIIH
;
A
#
# COMPACT_ATOMS: atom_id res chain seq x y z
N ASN A 1 5.99 2.08 17.97
CA ASN A 1 6.65 1.51 16.76
C ASN A 1 7.99 2.18 16.55
N SER A 2 9.10 1.43 16.54
CA SER A 2 10.43 1.96 16.23
C SER A 2 10.78 1.75 14.75
N ILE A 3 11.74 2.52 14.22
CA ILE A 3 12.22 2.37 12.84
C ILE A 3 12.73 0.94 12.58
N LEU A 4 13.43 0.36 13.55
CA LEU A 4 13.93 -1.01 13.50
C LEU A 4 12.79 -2.02 13.42
N GLY A 5 11.74 -1.84 14.23
CA GLY A 5 10.57 -2.72 14.22
C GLY A 5 9.84 -2.70 12.88
N LEU A 6 9.73 -1.54 12.24
CA LEU A 6 9.08 -1.41 10.93
C LEU A 6 9.92 -2.04 9.80
N VAL A 7 11.23 -1.85 9.84
CA VAL A 7 12.17 -2.44 8.88
C VAL A 7 12.21 -3.97 9.00
N GLU A 8 12.22 -4.51 10.22
CA GLU A 8 12.17 -5.95 10.44
C GLU A 8 10.86 -6.57 9.97
N GLN A 9 9.73 -5.87 10.11
CA GLN A 9 8.47 -6.30 9.51
C GLN A 9 8.58 -6.38 7.99
N LEU A 10 9.11 -5.33 7.34
CA LEU A 10 9.30 -5.31 5.88
C LEU A 10 10.19 -6.45 5.40
N ARG A 11 11.34 -6.67 6.05
CA ARG A 11 12.30 -7.74 5.68
C ARG A 11 11.67 -9.12 5.62
N ARG A 12 10.65 -9.40 6.46
CA ARG A 12 9.97 -10.70 6.51
C ARG A 12 8.99 -10.92 5.36
N ILE A 13 8.50 -9.85 4.74
CA ILE A 13 7.37 -9.90 3.80
C ILE A 13 7.67 -9.33 2.42
N ILE A 14 8.80 -8.65 2.25
CA ILE A 14 9.20 -8.05 0.98
C ILE A 14 9.37 -9.14 -0.10
N GLY A 15 8.84 -8.90 -1.29
CA GLY A 15 8.89 -9.88 -2.40
C GLY A 15 7.82 -10.98 -2.34
N LEU A 16 7.07 -11.09 -1.25
CA LEU A 16 6.01 -12.10 -1.10
C LEU A 16 4.69 -11.63 -1.71
N SER A 17 3.83 -12.59 -2.07
CA SER A 17 2.42 -12.28 -2.36
C SER A 17 1.72 -11.71 -1.13
N LEU A 18 0.60 -10.98 -1.31
CA LEU A 18 -0.14 -10.43 -0.17
C LEU A 18 -0.65 -11.52 0.78
N ASP A 19 -1.10 -12.66 0.25
CA ASP A 19 -1.52 -13.81 1.05
C ASP A 19 -0.38 -14.34 1.95
N GLU A 20 0.83 -14.44 1.42
CA GLU A 20 2.00 -14.88 2.20
C GLU A 20 2.46 -13.81 3.19
N ALA A 21 2.49 -12.54 2.77
CA ALA A 21 2.85 -11.41 3.61
C ALA A 21 1.94 -11.34 4.86
N ILE A 22 0.64 -11.59 4.72
CA ILE A 22 -0.31 -11.64 5.85
C ILE A 22 0.06 -12.77 6.82
N LYS A 23 0.39 -13.97 6.32
CA LYS A 23 0.77 -15.10 7.18
C LYS A 23 2.04 -14.81 7.99
N HIS A 24 3.01 -14.12 7.39
CA HIS A 24 4.28 -13.78 8.04
C HIS A 24 4.26 -12.48 8.85
N ASN A 25 3.21 -11.67 8.71
CA ASN A 25 3.03 -10.41 9.42
C ASN A 25 1.55 -10.12 9.67
N PRO A 26 0.86 -10.95 10.47
CA PRO A 26 -0.58 -10.85 10.65
C PRO A 26 -0.97 -9.60 11.45
N LEU A 27 -2.09 -8.98 11.05
CA LEU A 27 -2.78 -8.00 11.87
C LEU A 27 -3.51 -8.73 13.00
N GLN A 28 -3.48 -8.19 14.23
CA GLN A 28 -4.07 -8.87 15.40
C GLN A 28 -5.61 -8.92 15.39
N ASN A 29 -6.27 -8.06 14.61
CA ASN A 29 -7.73 -8.01 14.47
C ASN A 29 -8.12 -8.42 13.04
N ASP A 30 -8.94 -9.47 12.92
CA ASP A 30 -9.18 -10.25 11.69
C ASP A 30 -10.08 -9.59 10.62
N ASP A 31 -10.54 -8.34 10.83
CA ASP A 31 -11.49 -7.71 9.92
C ASP A 31 -10.87 -7.26 8.59
N LEU A 32 -9.55 -7.14 8.52
CA LEU A 32 -8.81 -6.73 7.31
C LEU A 32 -7.75 -7.75 6.94
N ALA A 33 -7.83 -8.28 5.72
CA ALA A 33 -6.80 -9.14 5.15
C ALA A 33 -5.62 -8.28 4.64
N VAL A 34 -4.85 -7.71 5.56
CA VAL A 34 -3.67 -6.87 5.26
C VAL A 34 -2.50 -7.19 6.20
N PRO A 35 -1.24 -7.09 5.75
CA PRO A 35 -0.09 -7.19 6.65
C PRO A 35 -0.08 -6.05 7.68
N ARG A 36 0.27 -6.36 8.93
CA ARG A 36 0.41 -5.36 10.02
C ARG A 36 1.34 -4.21 9.65
N PHE A 37 2.36 -4.48 8.84
CA PHE A 37 3.30 -3.51 8.29
C PHE A 37 2.61 -2.36 7.57
N LEU A 38 1.57 -2.64 6.77
CA LEU A 38 0.83 -1.60 6.06
C LEU A 38 0.14 -0.64 7.04
N VAL A 39 -0.51 -1.21 8.06
CA VAL A 39 -1.22 -0.44 9.11
C VAL A 39 -0.23 0.37 9.93
N ASP A 40 0.90 -0.22 10.33
CA ASP A 40 1.95 0.50 11.06
C ASP A 40 2.52 1.68 10.25
N CYS A 41 2.80 1.48 8.95
CA CYS A 41 3.25 2.55 8.05
C CYS A 41 2.22 3.68 7.97
N ILE A 42 0.95 3.34 7.71
CA ILE A 42 -0.15 4.31 7.58
C ILE A 42 -0.33 5.11 8.87
N ASN A 43 -0.36 4.44 10.03
CA ASN A 43 -0.48 5.12 11.32
C ASN A 43 0.64 6.14 11.57
N ILE A 44 1.88 5.83 11.17
CA ILE A 44 3.01 6.76 11.30
C ILE A 44 2.82 7.98 10.39
N ILE A 45 2.27 7.78 9.19
CA ILE A 45 2.00 8.84 8.22
C ILE A 45 0.86 9.73 8.73
N ASP A 46 -0.23 9.13 9.22
CA ASP A 46 -1.42 9.82 9.73
C ASP A 46 -1.11 10.66 10.98
N GLN A 47 -0.30 10.12 11.91
CA GLN A 47 0.10 10.83 13.13
C GLN A 47 0.88 12.12 12.88
N ALA A 48 1.44 12.29 11.68
CA ALA A 48 2.20 13.47 11.34
C ALA A 48 1.35 14.65 10.86
N HIS A 49 0.01 14.52 10.89
CA HIS A 49 -0.99 15.56 10.64
C HIS A 49 -0.55 16.64 9.63
N ALA A 50 -0.94 16.45 8.36
CA ALA A 50 -0.87 17.50 7.33
C ALA A 50 0.53 18.06 7.02
N GLN A 51 1.56 17.21 6.96
CA GLN A 51 2.76 17.56 6.18
C GLN A 51 2.37 17.52 4.69
N ASP A 52 1.96 18.68 4.16
CA ASP A 52 1.66 18.91 2.75
C ASP A 52 2.73 18.24 1.89
N ASN A 53 2.30 17.28 1.07
CA ASN A 53 3.11 16.58 0.07
C ASN A 53 4.05 15.46 0.57
N VAL A 54 3.82 14.82 1.73
CA VAL A 54 4.64 13.66 2.18
C VAL A 54 4.77 12.55 1.11
N TYR A 55 3.73 12.36 0.30
CA TYR A 55 3.73 11.43 -0.83
C TYR A 55 4.47 11.93 -2.08
N ARG A 56 4.66 13.24 -2.24
CA ARG A 56 5.38 13.85 -3.38
C ARG A 56 6.86 14.15 -3.06
N GLN A 57 7.26 14.11 -1.80
CA GLN A 57 8.67 14.18 -1.41
C GLN A 57 9.44 12.99 -2.00
N GLU A 58 10.70 13.23 -2.38
CA GLU A 58 11.60 12.18 -2.86
C GLU A 58 11.69 11.09 -1.79
N PRO A 59 11.40 9.81 -2.13
CA PRO A 59 11.57 8.74 -1.18
C PRO A 59 13.04 8.63 -0.79
N VAL A 60 13.29 8.28 0.47
CA VAL A 60 14.61 7.88 0.93
C VAL A 60 15.04 6.69 0.07
N LYS A 61 16.13 6.85 -0.69
CA LYS A 61 16.61 5.85 -1.65
C LYS A 61 17.13 4.63 -0.87
N ILE A 62 16.27 3.64 -0.64
CA ILE A 62 16.64 2.35 -0.07
C ILE A 62 16.85 1.37 -1.22
N LYS A 63 18.01 1.42 -1.88
CA LYS A 63 18.32 0.55 -3.03
C LYS A 63 19.16 -0.65 -2.62
N GLN A 64 19.96 -0.51 -1.58
CA GLN A 64 20.88 -1.53 -1.09
C GLN A 64 20.67 -1.79 0.41
N PRO A 65 21.10 -2.95 0.93
CA PRO A 65 21.11 -3.22 2.37
C PRO A 65 21.84 -2.13 3.18
N ALA A 66 22.93 -1.56 2.65
CA ALA A 66 23.66 -0.47 3.28
C ALA A 66 22.84 0.84 3.38
N ASP A 67 21.96 1.12 2.42
CA ASP A 67 21.07 2.30 2.47
C ASP A 67 20.06 2.14 3.62
N LEU A 68 19.60 0.90 3.84
CA LEU A 68 18.70 0.56 4.94
C LEU A 68 19.40 0.71 6.29
N GLU A 69 20.65 0.24 6.43
CA GLU A 69 21.45 0.42 7.65
C GLU A 69 21.71 1.89 7.96
N ASN A 70 21.95 2.72 6.95
CA ASN A 70 22.09 4.15 7.13
C ASN A 70 20.76 4.84 7.48
N ALA A 71 19.64 4.34 6.96
CA ALA A 71 18.32 4.84 7.32
C ALA A 71 17.91 4.45 8.74
N LEU A 72 18.33 3.28 9.24
CA LEU A 72 18.10 2.85 10.63
C LEU A 72 18.76 3.78 11.67
N LYS A 73 19.77 4.57 11.27
CA LYS A 73 20.44 5.57 12.12
C LYS A 73 19.67 6.89 12.19
N GLN A 74 18.65 7.08 11.35
CA GLN A 74 17.84 8.29 11.29
C GLN A 74 16.56 8.12 12.13
N PRO A 75 15.94 9.23 12.60
CA PRO A 75 14.65 9.16 13.27
C PRO A 75 13.57 8.59 12.33
N LEU A 76 12.59 7.90 12.90
CA LEU A 76 11.43 7.44 12.15
C LEU A 76 10.61 8.66 11.72
N THR A 77 10.62 8.96 10.41
CA THR A 77 9.86 10.05 9.82
C THR A 77 8.71 9.52 8.94
N PRO A 78 7.65 10.31 8.72
CA PRO A 78 6.57 9.98 7.79
C PRO A 78 7.07 9.69 6.37
N THR A 79 8.02 10.49 5.88
CA THR A 79 8.64 10.30 4.56
C THR A 79 9.39 8.96 4.46
N PHE A 80 10.01 8.52 5.55
CA PHE A 80 10.63 7.19 5.62
C PHE A 80 9.58 6.07 5.59
N ALA A 81 8.48 6.20 6.34
CA ALA A 81 7.36 5.26 6.29
C ALA A 81 6.73 5.18 4.89
N VAL A 82 6.52 6.31 4.21
CA VAL A 82 6.09 6.38 2.81
C VAL A 82 7.08 5.64 1.89
N SER A 83 8.38 5.80 2.12
CA SER A 83 9.41 5.13 1.31
C SER A 83 9.35 3.61 1.46
N LEU A 84 9.17 3.11 2.68
CA LEU A 84 9.01 1.68 2.96
C LEU A 84 7.69 1.15 2.38
N LEU A 85 6.59 1.89 2.52
CA LEU A 85 5.29 1.53 1.97
C LEU A 85 5.33 1.41 0.44
N LYS A 86 5.91 2.42 -0.24
CA LYS A 86 6.10 2.40 -1.70
C LYS A 86 6.99 1.23 -2.13
N ARG A 87 8.06 0.94 -1.39
CA ARG A 87 8.95 -0.18 -1.66
C ARG A 87 8.22 -1.51 -1.57
N PHE A 88 7.44 -1.73 -0.50
CA PHE A 88 6.62 -2.92 -0.33
C PHE A 88 5.70 -3.16 -1.53
N LEU A 89 4.90 -2.15 -1.90
CA LEU A 89 3.96 -2.26 -3.02
C LEU A 89 4.65 -2.51 -4.36
N LYS A 90 5.85 -1.95 -4.57
CA LYS A 90 6.62 -2.12 -5.80
C LYS A 90 7.24 -3.51 -5.94
N GLU A 91 7.59 -4.15 -4.83
CA GLU A 91 8.23 -5.47 -4.81
C GLU A 91 7.22 -6.62 -4.69
N LEU A 92 5.90 -6.35 -4.74
CA LEU A 92 4.91 -7.42 -4.86
C LEU A 92 5.15 -8.22 -6.16
N PRO A 93 5.00 -9.56 -6.14
CA PRO A 93 5.18 -10.39 -7.33
C PRO A 93 4.13 -10.11 -8.42
N GLU A 94 2.95 -9.61 -8.01
CA GLU A 94 1.88 -9.17 -8.90
C GLU A 94 1.43 -7.75 -8.52
N GLN A 95 0.84 -7.05 -9.49
CA GLN A 95 0.29 -5.71 -9.24
C GLN A 95 -0.84 -5.77 -8.21
N LEU A 96 -0.92 -4.73 -7.35
CA LEU A 96 -1.97 -4.64 -6.34
C LEU A 96 -3.38 -4.72 -6.94
N ILE A 97 -3.60 -4.10 -8.10
CA ILE A 97 -4.77 -4.35 -8.95
C ILE A 97 -4.29 -5.28 -10.07
N PRO A 98 -4.78 -6.53 -10.17
CA PRO A 98 -4.31 -7.43 -11.21
C PRO A 98 -4.65 -6.90 -12.62
N ALA A 99 -3.83 -7.27 -13.59
CA ALA A 99 -3.81 -6.65 -14.93
C ALA A 99 -5.13 -6.77 -15.69
N GLU A 100 -5.85 -7.89 -15.51
CA GLU A 100 -7.16 -8.10 -16.14
C GLU A 100 -8.18 -7.09 -15.61
N GLN A 101 -8.26 -6.91 -14.29
CA GLN A 101 -9.21 -6.00 -13.66
C GLN A 101 -8.83 -4.54 -13.93
N SER A 102 -7.54 -4.20 -13.90
CA SER A 102 -7.09 -2.83 -14.23
C SER A 102 -7.43 -2.48 -15.68
N THR A 103 -7.14 -3.37 -16.64
CA THR A 103 -7.47 -3.18 -18.06
C THR A 103 -8.98 -3.02 -18.26
N GLY A 104 -9.79 -3.86 -17.61
CA GLY A 104 -11.26 -3.77 -17.67
C GLY A 104 -11.78 -2.44 -17.12
N ILE A 105 -11.27 -2.00 -15.97
CA ILE A 105 -11.65 -0.71 -15.36
C ILE A 105 -11.25 0.44 -16.29
N PHE A 106 -10.03 0.45 -16.81
CA PHE A 106 -9.58 1.51 -17.72
C PHE A 106 -10.40 1.55 -19.01
N LYS A 107 -10.79 0.40 -19.56
CA LYS A 107 -11.65 0.35 -20.75
C LYS A 107 -13.01 1.01 -20.49
N ILE A 108 -13.65 0.69 -19.38
CA ILE A 108 -14.95 1.27 -19.00
C ILE A 108 -14.83 2.78 -18.73
N MET A 109 -13.76 3.19 -18.03
CA MET A 109 -13.56 4.60 -17.66
C MET A 109 -13.24 5.51 -18.85
N ASN A 110 -12.62 4.97 -19.91
CA ASN A 110 -12.23 5.71 -21.11
C ASN A 110 -13.23 5.53 -22.27
N ASP A 111 -14.38 4.89 -22.04
CA ASP A 111 -15.40 4.76 -23.08
C ASP A 111 -15.96 6.15 -23.45
N PRO A 112 -15.88 6.58 -24.73
CA PRO A 112 -16.43 7.86 -25.15
C PRO A 112 -17.96 7.94 -25.02
N ASN A 113 -18.66 6.80 -24.90
CA ASN A 113 -20.10 6.69 -24.75
C ASN A 113 -20.44 5.90 -23.47
N PRO A 114 -20.31 6.50 -22.28
CA PRO A 114 -20.43 5.77 -21.03
C PRO A 114 -21.85 5.21 -20.81
N ASP A 115 -21.94 3.90 -20.57
CA ASP A 115 -23.19 3.26 -20.14
C ASP A 115 -23.60 3.78 -18.74
N LEU A 116 -24.90 3.96 -18.53
CA LEU A 116 -25.52 4.21 -17.22
C LEU A 116 -25.13 3.12 -16.20
N ASN A 117 -24.85 1.89 -16.64
CA ASN A 117 -24.44 0.76 -15.81
C ASN A 117 -22.93 0.69 -15.51
N ARG A 118 -22.11 1.63 -15.99
CA ARG A 118 -20.63 1.60 -15.82
C ARG A 118 -20.16 1.35 -14.38
N PHE A 119 -20.88 1.92 -13.39
CA PHE A 119 -20.54 1.74 -11.98
C PHE A 119 -20.79 0.31 -11.49
N VAL A 120 -21.83 -0.35 -12.02
CA VAL A 120 -22.13 -1.76 -11.73
C VAL A 120 -21.02 -2.65 -12.32
N GLU A 121 -20.60 -2.37 -13.55
CA GLU A 121 -19.52 -3.12 -14.20
C GLU A 121 -18.17 -2.98 -13.48
N ILE A 122 -17.80 -1.74 -13.11
CA ILE A 122 -16.59 -1.48 -12.31
C ILE A 122 -16.67 -2.20 -10.96
N ARG A 123 -17.83 -2.14 -10.29
CA ARG A 123 -18.04 -2.86 -9.03
C ARG A 123 -17.85 -4.37 -9.20
N ASN A 124 -18.37 -4.95 -10.28
CA ASN A 124 -18.21 -6.37 -10.59
C ASN A 124 -16.75 -6.74 -10.83
N LEU A 125 -15.96 -5.87 -11.49
CA LEU A 125 -14.52 -6.07 -11.66
C LEU A 125 -13.78 -6.00 -10.32
N ILE A 126 -14.09 -5.01 -9.48
CA ILE A 126 -13.50 -4.87 -8.14
C ILE A 126 -13.81 -6.11 -7.29
N GLN A 127 -15.02 -6.67 -7.36
CA GLN A 127 -15.41 -7.87 -6.62
C GLN A 127 -14.62 -9.13 -7.02
N LYS A 128 -14.04 -9.16 -8.23
CA LYS A 128 -13.19 -10.27 -8.70
C LYS A 128 -11.75 -10.17 -8.23
N ILE A 129 -11.29 -9.01 -7.76
CA ILE A 129 -9.94 -8.84 -7.21
C ILE A 129 -9.82 -9.70 -5.94
N PRO A 130 -8.69 -10.39 -5.67
CA PRO A 130 -8.51 -11.17 -4.44
C PRO A 130 -8.75 -10.35 -3.16
N LYS A 131 -9.25 -10.99 -2.10
CA LYS A 131 -9.58 -10.30 -0.84
C LYS A 131 -8.38 -9.50 -0.26
N PRO A 132 -7.16 -10.06 -0.14
CA PRO A 132 -6.01 -9.31 0.36
C PRO A 132 -5.72 -8.03 -0.42
N ASN A 133 -5.80 -8.11 -1.74
CA ASN A 133 -5.62 -6.98 -2.64
C ASN A 133 -6.73 -5.95 -2.44
N ARG A 134 -8.01 -6.36 -2.42
CA ARG A 134 -9.14 -5.44 -2.21
C ARG A 134 -9.06 -4.72 -0.86
N ASP A 135 -8.75 -5.44 0.21
CA ASP A 135 -8.65 -4.87 1.55
C ASP A 135 -7.47 -3.90 1.64
N THR A 136 -6.33 -4.24 1.01
CA THR A 136 -5.17 -3.35 0.87
C THR A 136 -5.50 -2.09 0.06
N ILE A 137 -6.17 -2.23 -1.08
CA ILE A 137 -6.63 -1.11 -1.91
C ILE A 137 -7.56 -0.22 -1.08
N ARG A 138 -8.57 -0.80 -0.43
CA ARG A 138 -9.53 -0.06 0.41
C ARG A 138 -8.82 0.73 1.50
N LEU A 139 -7.87 0.11 2.21
CA LEU A 139 -7.09 0.75 3.26
C LEU A 139 -6.30 1.95 2.71
N LEU A 140 -5.58 1.76 1.59
CA LEU A 140 -4.81 2.82 0.96
C LEU A 140 -5.69 3.96 0.43
N PHE A 141 -6.84 3.65 -0.18
CA PHE A 141 -7.77 4.66 -0.69
C PHE A 141 -8.36 5.52 0.43
N LEU A 142 -8.74 4.92 1.56
CA LEU A 142 -9.22 5.66 2.73
C LEU A 142 -8.14 6.60 3.25
N HIS A 143 -6.93 6.07 3.47
CA HIS A 143 -5.79 6.87 3.91
C HIS A 143 -5.44 8.01 2.95
N LEU A 144 -5.38 7.74 1.64
CA LEU A 144 -5.07 8.77 0.64
C LEU A 144 -6.19 9.79 0.50
N HIS A 145 -7.45 9.41 0.71
CA HIS A 145 -8.59 10.34 0.72
C HIS A 145 -8.45 11.33 1.87
N ASP A 146 -8.13 10.84 3.08
CA ASP A 146 -7.94 11.66 4.29
C ASP A 146 -6.70 12.58 4.22
N ILE A 147 -5.75 12.29 3.33
CA ILE A 147 -4.59 13.18 3.07
C ILE A 147 -4.91 14.25 2.03
N ILE A 148 -5.81 13.97 1.09
CA ILE A 148 -6.18 14.91 0.03
C ILE A 148 -7.20 15.94 0.52
N HIS A 149 -8.02 15.58 1.52
CA HIS A 149 -9.12 16.40 2.06
C HIS A 149 -8.84 16.86 3.49
#